data_AF-A0A0D0AJ64-F1
#
_entry.id   AF-A0A0D0AJ64-F1
#
_cell.length_a   1.000
_cell.length_b   1.000
_cell.length_c   1.000
_cell.angle_alpha   90.00
_cell.angle_beta   90.00
_cell.angle_gamma   90.00
#
_symmetry.space_group_name_H-M   'P 1'
#
loop_
_entity.id
_entity.type
_entity.pdbx_description
1 polymer ?
#
loop_
_entity_poly.entity_id
_entity_poly.type
_entity_poly.pdbx_seq_one_letter_code
_entity_poly.pdbx_strand_id
1 'polypeptide(L)'
;MIFLVCGSVVAHVEPFRELQDAILNFDMASAIIFSATRFQPLVATNFLLALAEQVVVEQFDLHRAFPTLLSLSSRLAQHTKVILMTRDDANGTRKLLVTTFARAHIQTQPWGIQVPVQCPRC
;
A
#
# COMPACT_ATOMS: atom_id res chain seq x y z
N MET A 1 6.67 13.50 -4.75
CA MET A 1 6.11 13.50 -3.38
C MET A 1 5.32 12.21 -3.18
N ILE A 2 5.53 11.51 -2.07
CA ILE A 2 4.86 10.23 -1.74
C ILE A 2 3.92 10.48 -0.56
N PHE A 3 2.66 10.07 -0.68
CA PHE A 3 1.67 10.20 0.38
C PHE A 3 1.46 8.86 1.09
N LEU A 4 1.44 8.85 2.42
CA LEU A 4 1.19 7.65 3.22
C LEU A 4 -0.21 7.72 3.82
N VAL A 5 -1.06 6.75 3.53
CA VAL A 5 -2.45 6.72 3.98
C VAL A 5 -2.68 5.46 4.80
N CYS A 6 -3.34 5.60 5.95
CA CYS A 6 -3.72 4.48 6.80
C CYS A 6 -5.20 4.55 7.16
N GLY A 7 -5.80 3.40 7.46
CA GLY A 7 -7.13 3.32 8.03
C GLY A 7 -8.20 2.80 7.08
N SER A 8 -9.45 2.90 7.52
CA SER A 8 -10.64 2.32 6.86
C SER A 8 -11.03 2.99 5.54
N VAL A 9 -10.24 3.93 5.01
CA VAL A 9 -10.47 4.56 3.71
C VAL A 9 -10.55 3.51 2.59
N VAL A 10 -9.88 2.36 2.76
CA VAL A 10 -9.95 1.22 1.84
C VAL A 10 -11.11 0.26 2.13
N ALA A 11 -11.74 0.36 3.30
CA ALA A 11 -12.82 -0.53 3.70
C ALA A 11 -14.15 -0.17 3.02
N HIS A 12 -14.27 1.05 2.49
CA HIS A 12 -15.46 1.57 1.83
C HIS A 12 -15.10 2.10 0.44
N VAL A 13 -16.01 1.92 -0.52
CA VAL A 13 -15.75 2.22 -1.94
C VAL A 13 -15.70 3.74 -2.17
N GLU A 14 -16.57 4.50 -1.51
CA GLU A 14 -16.68 5.94 -1.67
C GLU A 14 -15.42 6.69 -1.20
N PRO A 15 -14.91 6.49 0.04
CA PRO A 15 -13.67 7.14 0.48
C PRO A 15 -12.45 6.73 -0.34
N PHE A 16 -12.42 5.50 -0.84
CA PHE A 16 -11.35 5.03 -1.73
C PHE A 16 -11.37 5.79 -3.06
N ARG A 17 -12.55 6.06 -3.62
CA ARG A 17 -12.70 6.85 -4.85
C ARG A 17 -12.35 8.33 -4.62
N GLU A 18 -12.81 8.91 -3.52
CA GLU A 18 -12.45 10.28 -3.14
C GLU A 18 -10.93 10.45 -2.99
N LEU A 19 -10.25 9.43 -2.44
CA LEU A 19 -8.79 9.43 -2.36
C LEU A 19 -8.13 9.41 -3.75
N GLN A 20 -8.65 8.61 -4.70
CA GLN A 20 -8.15 8.59 -6.07
C GLN A 20 -8.31 9.96 -6.74
N ASP A 21 -9.48 10.56 -6.60
CA ASP A 21 -9.77 11.90 -7.15
C ASP A 21 -8.87 12.95 -6.50
N ALA A 22 -8.65 12.88 -5.19
CA ALA A 22 -7.71 13.77 -4.48
C ALA A 22 -6.28 13.63 -5.01
N ILE A 23 -5.78 12.41 -5.21
CA ILE A 23 -4.43 12.17 -5.74
C ILE A 23 -4.26 12.83 -7.12
N LEU A 24 -5.27 12.71 -7.99
CA LEU A 24 -5.27 13.32 -9.31
C LEU A 24 -5.39 14.85 -9.26
N ASN A 25 -6.21 15.38 -8.36
CA ASN A 25 -6.45 16.82 -8.21
C ASN A 25 -5.27 17.57 -7.58
N PHE A 26 -4.58 16.96 -6.62
CA PHE A 26 -3.41 17.53 -5.93
C PHE A 26 -2.07 17.27 -6.63
N ASP A 27 -2.11 16.73 -7.85
CA ASP A 27 -0.92 16.43 -8.66
C ASP A 27 0.12 15.53 -7.92
N MET A 28 -0.38 14.58 -7.12
CA MET A 28 0.48 13.68 -6.37
C MET A 28 1.09 12.61 -7.27
N ALA A 29 2.40 12.42 -7.17
CA ALA A 29 3.11 11.41 -7.96
C ALA A 29 2.73 9.97 -7.54
N SER A 30 2.58 9.74 -6.23
CA SER A 30 2.21 8.43 -5.71
C SER A 30 1.62 8.49 -4.30
N ALA A 31 0.81 7.49 -3.97
CA ALA A 31 0.31 7.23 -2.63
C ALA A 31 0.49 5.76 -2.25
N ILE A 32 0.88 5.50 -1.00
CA ILE A 32 1.02 4.18 -0.41
C ILE A 32 -0.03 4.06 0.68
N ILE A 33 -0.91 3.08 0.55
CA ILE A 33 -2.06 2.91 1.43
C ILE A 33 -1.95 1.60 2.19
N PHE A 34 -2.04 1.68 3.52
CA PHE A 34 -2.06 0.53 4.41
C PHE A 34 -3.51 0.17 4.72
N SER A 35 -3.94 -1.03 4.30
CA SER A 35 -5.32 -1.51 4.48
C SER A 35 -5.70 -1.84 5.93
N ALA A 36 -4.74 -1.91 6.85
CA ALA A 36 -5.02 -2.11 8.27
C ALA A 36 -5.89 -0.98 8.84
N THR A 37 -6.87 -1.34 9.67
CA THR A 37 -7.77 -0.39 10.35
C THR A 37 -7.04 0.60 11.23
N ARG A 38 -5.87 0.22 11.78
CA ARG A 38 -4.98 1.09 12.54
C ARG A 38 -3.57 0.95 12.00
N PHE A 39 -2.88 2.08 11.84
CA PHE A 39 -1.47 2.06 11.50
C PHE A 39 -0.66 1.42 12.64
N GLN A 40 0.27 0.54 12.29
CA GLN A 40 1.12 -0.18 13.23
C GLN A 40 2.58 0.24 13.00
N PRO A 41 3.06 1.30 13.67
CA PRO A 41 4.39 1.87 13.39
C PRO A 41 5.51 0.84 13.48
N LEU A 42 5.51 0.01 14.52
CA LEU A 42 6.53 -1.02 14.74
C LEU A 42 6.65 -2.02 13.57
N VAL A 43 5.54 -2.27 12.88
CA VAL A 43 5.48 -3.19 11.74
C VAL A 43 5.91 -2.48 10.45
N ALA A 44 5.62 -1.18 10.34
CA ALA A 44 5.96 -0.35 9.19
C ALA A 44 7.38 0.22 9.21
N THR A 45 8.08 0.24 10.36
CA THR A 45 9.41 0.88 10.50
C THR A 45 10.40 0.42 9.44
N ASN A 46 10.58 -0.90 9.26
CA ASN A 46 11.55 -1.43 8.28
C ASN A 46 11.17 -1.03 6.85
N PHE A 47 9.88 -0.99 6.55
CA PHE A 47 9.38 -0.55 5.25
C PHE A 47 9.67 0.93 5.01
N LEU A 48 9.40 1.78 6.01
CA LEU A 48 9.62 3.22 5.89
C LEU A 48 11.10 3.57 5.77
N LEU A 49 11.98 2.85 6.48
CA LEU A 49 13.43 3.01 6.37
C LEU A 49 13.91 2.63 4.96
N ALA A 50 13.53 1.44 4.47
CA ALA A 50 13.91 0.99 3.13
C ALA A 50 13.34 1.91 2.03
N LEU A 51 12.11 2.41 2.22
CA LEU A 51 11.48 3.37 1.31
C LEU A 51 12.26 4.68 1.27
N ALA A 52 12.65 5.21 2.43
CA ALA A 52 13.44 6.43 2.52
C ALA A 52 14.80 6.26 1.84
N GLU A 53 15.49 5.15 2.11
CA GLU A 53 16.79 4.86 1.49
C GLU A 53 16.68 4.70 -0.03
N GLN A 54 15.88 3.75 -0.51
CA GLN A 54 15.89 3.38 -1.93
C GLN A 54 15.16 4.40 -2.82
N VAL A 55 14.06 4.98 -2.33
CA VAL A 55 13.22 5.84 -3.18
C VAL A 55 13.51 7.31 -2.95
N VAL A 56 13.78 7.74 -1.71
CA VAL A 56 14.04 9.16 -1.42
C VAL A 56 15.51 9.49 -1.57
N VAL A 57 16.43 8.66 -1.09
CA VAL A 57 17.88 8.93 -1.18
C VAL A 57 18.42 8.45 -2.54
N GLU A 58 18.20 7.19 -2.89
CA GLU A 58 18.75 6.59 -4.12
C GLU A 58 17.93 6.88 -5.38
N GLN A 59 16.76 7.51 -5.24
CA GLN A 59 15.88 7.93 -6.34
C GLN A 59 15.44 6.77 -7.25
N PHE A 60 15.32 5.56 -6.69
CA PHE A 60 14.78 4.43 -7.45
C PHE A 60 13.31 4.66 -7.77
N ASP A 61 12.91 4.16 -8.94
CA ASP A 61 11.51 4.16 -9.33
C ASP A 61 10.68 3.38 -8.30
N LEU A 62 9.71 4.06 -7.68
CA LEU A 62 8.91 3.51 -6.59
C LEU A 62 8.20 2.24 -7.00
N HIS A 63 7.64 2.20 -8.22
CA HIS A 63 6.88 1.03 -8.69
C HIS A 63 7.78 -0.19 -8.87
N ARG A 64 9.01 -0.01 -9.37
CA ARG A 64 10.01 -1.08 -9.51
C ARG A 64 10.62 -1.50 -8.16
N ALA A 65 10.84 -0.57 -7.24
CA ALA A 65 11.41 -0.86 -5.92
C ALA A 65 10.40 -1.52 -4.98
N PHE A 66 9.10 -1.28 -5.18
CA PHE A 66 8.04 -1.69 -4.24
C PHE A 66 8.05 -3.17 -3.83
N PRO A 67 8.18 -4.14 -4.76
CA PRO A 67 8.23 -5.55 -4.38
C PRO A 67 9.41 -5.88 -3.46
N THR A 68 10.57 -5.25 -3.68
CA THR A 68 11.76 -5.38 -2.84
C THR A 68 11.55 -4.74 -1.47
N LEU A 69 10.96 -3.54 -1.41
CA LEU A 69 10.62 -2.89 -0.14
C LEU A 69 9.71 -3.76 0.73
N LEU A 70 8.72 -4.43 0.12
CA LEU A 70 7.82 -5.35 0.81
C LEU A 70 8.50 -6.65 1.24
N SER A 71 9.45 -7.17 0.45
CA SER A 71 10.18 -8.40 0.79
C SER A 71 11.11 -8.20 1.99
N LEU A 72 11.73 -7.02 2.10
CA LEU A 72 12.53 -6.59 3.26
C LEU A 72 11.66 -6.33 4.51
N SER A 73 10.35 -6.18 4.32
CA SER A 73 9.39 -5.81 5.36
C SER A 73 8.42 -6.95 5.67
N SER A 74 8.98 -8.10 6.03
CA SER A 74 8.26 -9.37 6.21
C SER A 74 7.05 -9.28 7.16
N ARG A 75 7.16 -8.49 8.24
CA ARG A 75 6.07 -8.27 9.21
C ARG A 75 4.93 -7.43 8.62
N LEU A 76 5.25 -6.40 7.85
CA LEU A 76 4.24 -5.56 7.19
C LEU A 76 3.41 -6.38 6.21
N ALA A 77 4.10 -7.18 5.40
CA ALA A 77 3.47 -8.07 4.44
C ALA A 77 2.57 -9.14 5.11
N GLN A 78 2.83 -9.52 6.37
CA GLN A 78 2.04 -10.53 7.10
C GLN A 78 0.74 -10.01 7.72
N HIS A 79 0.65 -8.71 7.97
CA HIS A 79 -0.47 -8.16 8.76
C HIS A 79 -1.42 -7.31 7.93
N THR A 80 -0.97 -6.77 6.80
CA THR A 80 -1.78 -5.84 6.00
C THR A 80 -1.48 -5.99 4.51
N LYS A 81 -2.51 -5.79 3.68
CA LYS A 81 -2.30 -5.46 2.27
C LYS A 81 -1.77 -4.03 2.19
N VAL A 82 -0.93 -3.79 1.19
CA VAL A 82 -0.43 -2.45 0.87
C VAL A 82 -0.84 -2.15 -0.56
N ILE A 83 -1.44 -0.98 -0.78
CA ILE A 83 -1.87 -0.54 -2.10
C ILE A 83 -0.96 0.59 -2.52
N LEU A 84 -0.34 0.45 -3.69
CA LEU A 84 0.41 1.51 -4.33
C LEU A 84 -0.48 2.14 -5.40
N MET A 85 -0.66 3.45 -5.31
CA MET A 85 -1.25 4.27 -6.34
C MET A 85 -0.15 5.11 -6.97
N THR A 86 0.02 4.99 -8.27
CA THR A 86 0.98 5.80 -9.05
C THR A 86 0.25 6.44 -10.21
N ARG A 87 0.57 7.70 -10.49
CA ARG A 87 0.03 8.37 -11.65
C ARG A 87 0.66 7.78 -12.92
N ASP A 88 -0.19 7.49 -13.90
CA ASP A 88 0.21 7.14 -15.25
C ASP A 88 -0.24 8.27 -16.18
N ASP A 89 0.74 9.01 -16.70
CA ASP A 89 0.53 10.13 -17.62
C ASP A 89 0.64 9.70 -19.10
N ALA A 90 0.63 8.38 -19.38
CA ALA A 90 0.67 7.88 -20.74
C ALA A 90 -0.48 8.47 -21.61
N ASN A 91 -0.10 9.08 -22.73
CA ASN A 91 -1.00 9.65 -23.75
C ASN A 91 -1.90 10.82 -23.28
N GLY A 92 -1.45 11.62 -22.30
CA GLY A 92 -2.13 12.88 -21.94
C GLY A 92 -3.47 12.70 -21.21
N THR A 93 -3.85 11.46 -20.87
CA THR A 93 -4.96 11.17 -19.98
C THR A 93 -4.39 10.91 -18.59
N ARG A 94 -4.70 11.74 -17.60
CA ARG A 94 -4.30 11.51 -16.21
C ARG A 94 -5.03 10.28 -15.69
N LYS A 95 -4.34 9.15 -15.61
CA LYS A 95 -4.87 7.90 -15.05
C LYS A 95 -4.11 7.55 -13.79
N LEU A 96 -4.79 6.83 -12.90
CA LEU A 96 -4.17 6.29 -11.70
C LEU A 96 -4.01 4.78 -11.86
N LEU A 97 -2.76 4.32 -11.83
CA LEU A 97 -2.46 2.91 -11.70
C LEU A 97 -2.58 2.52 -10.23
N VAL A 98 -3.42 1.54 -9.95
CA VAL A 98 -3.66 1.03 -8.59
C VAL A 98 -3.19 -0.41 -8.51
N THR A 99 -2.11 -0.65 -7.79
CA THR A 99 -1.51 -1.97 -7.61
C THR A 99 -1.67 -2.42 -6.15
N THR A 100 -2.37 -3.53 -5.93
CA THR A 100 -2.55 -4.11 -4.60
C THR A 100 -1.53 -5.21 -4.36
N PHE A 101 -0.71 -5.04 -3.32
CA PHE A 101 0.23 -6.04 -2.85
C PHE A 101 -0.31 -6.73 -1.61
N ALA A 102 -0.50 -8.04 -1.71
CA ALA A 102 -0.93 -8.90 -0.62
C ALA A 102 0.01 -10.09 -0.53
N ARG A 103 0.46 -10.44 0.68
CA ARG A 103 1.25 -11.65 0.88
C ARG A 103 0.30 -12.82 1.08
N ALA A 104 0.44 -13.85 0.27
CA ALA A 104 -0.21 -15.12 0.54
C ALA A 104 0.62 -15.91 1.56
N HIS A 105 -0.01 -16.40 2.61
CA HIS A 105 0.58 -17.34 3.56
C HIS A 105 -0.42 -18.44 3.90
N ILE A 106 -0.03 -19.70 3.73
CA ILE A 106 -0.96 -20.83 3.77
C ILE A 106 -1.68 -21.00 5.12
N GLN A 107 -1.07 -20.56 6.22
CA GLN A 107 -1.63 -20.72 7.58
C GLN A 107 -2.31 -19.47 8.14
N THR A 108 -1.94 -18.27 7.70
CA THR A 108 -2.35 -17.02 8.36
C THR A 108 -3.06 -16.05 7.43
N GLN A 109 -2.81 -16.13 6.12
CA GLN A 109 -3.46 -15.31 5.09
C GLN A 109 -3.52 -16.10 3.76
N PRO A 110 -4.31 -17.20 3.69
CA PRO A 110 -4.43 -17.95 2.46
C PRO A 110 -4.94 -17.00 1.37
N TRP A 111 -4.20 -16.95 0.25
CA TRP A 111 -4.48 -16.06 -0.90
C TRP A 111 -4.45 -14.56 -0.58
N GLY A 112 -3.79 -14.16 0.53
CA GLY A 112 -3.68 -12.76 0.94
C GLY A 112 -4.99 -12.16 1.46
N ILE A 113 -5.98 -12.99 1.77
CA ILE A 113 -7.23 -12.54 2.41
C ILE A 113 -6.97 -12.41 3.92
N GLN A 114 -7.39 -11.30 4.52
CA GLN A 114 -7.39 -11.20 5.98
C GLN A 114 -8.43 -12.18 6.53
N VAL A 115 -7.96 -13.19 7.25
CA VAL A 115 -8.82 -14.09 8.00
C VAL A 115 -9.27 -13.35 9.26
N PRO A 116 -10.57 -13.31 9.58
CA PRO A 116 -11.03 -12.70 10.82
C PRO A 116 -10.33 -13.34 12.03
N VAL A 117 -10.04 -12.54 13.05
CA VAL A 117 -9.32 -12.94 14.27
C VAL A 117 -10.05 -14.08 15.02
N GLN A 118 -11.33 -14.28 14.74
CA GLN A 118 -12.13 -15.40 15.20
C GLN A 118 -12.83 -16.05 14.01
N CYS A 119 -12.73 -17.38 13.89
CA CYS A 119 -13.57 -18.10 12.95
C CYS A 119 -15.01 -18.01 13.50
N PRO A 120 -16.02 -17.62 12.69
CA PRO A 120 -17.39 -17.50 13.17
C PRO A 120 -18.03 -18.85 13.58
N ARG A 121 -17.27 -19.95 13.54
CA ARG A 121 -17.69 -21.32 13.84
C ARG A 121 -16.79 -22.06 14.84
N CYS A 122 -15.72 -21.44 15.37
CA CYS A 122 -14.86 -22.07 16.37
C CYS A 122 -15.21 -21.61 17.79
#